data_AF-A0A4Q1FQN3-F1
#
_entry.id   AF-A0A4Q1FQN3-F1
#
_cell.length_a   1.000
_cell.length_b   1.000
_cell.length_c   1.000
_cell.angle_alpha   90.00
_cell.angle_beta   90.00
_cell.angle_gamma   90.00
#
_symmetry.space_group_name_H-M   'P 1'
#
loop_
_entity.id
_entity.type
_entity.pdbx_description
1 polymer ?
#
loop_
_entity_poly.entity_id
_entity_poly.type
_entity_poly.pdbx_seq_one_letter_code
_entity_poly.pdbx_strand_id
1 'polypeptide(L)'
;MKKIIVLAMALSLTATVISCKKGAEKLNTVLSMGSEADANAIIDFNNNFIDSYKSTSKHIDRILKYADEAVAKSKGENVLIMPIVLTSMDYSFSKIKEIPSGFDKEKSNIEKEFNIYKAKKENIDKKIEELKSYMTSEDYKDDKGAKAEAIRKEIEADVNAFYAAGENIMTKIKPATDAAEEVILKDHPMKEYIISSKNVMNSLDSVIDLLGKQYSGQFNEAEAQKKYDEYAKALEANTKLNFDVKDPQYSYKKSQFESLNKNASNFLDLYRKLIRDAKEKGKIQDNDIQQIDSSYESVLGAYNSFVK
;
A
#
# COMPACT_ATOMS: atom_id res chain seq x y z
N MET A 1 8.77 -6.56 -15.35
CA MET A 1 9.25 -6.95 -14.00
C MET A 1 8.21 -6.51 -12.99
N LYS A 2 7.54 -7.43 -12.29
CA LYS A 2 6.67 -7.05 -11.16
C LYS A 2 7.59 -6.58 -10.05
N LYS A 3 7.76 -5.27 -9.90
CA LYS A 3 8.29 -4.72 -8.66
C LYS A 3 7.24 -5.03 -7.61
N ILE A 4 7.57 -5.91 -6.67
CA ILE A 4 6.81 -6.09 -5.45
C ILE A 4 6.97 -4.77 -4.70
N ILE A 5 6.10 -3.80 -5.01
CA ILE A 5 5.98 -2.58 -4.24
C ILE A 5 4.95 -2.89 -3.16
N VAL A 6 5.43 -3.60 -2.16
CA VAL A 6 4.72 -3.78 -0.92
C VAL A 6 5.25 -2.72 0.02
N LEU A 7 4.55 -1.59 0.04
CA LEU A 7 4.40 -0.83 1.26
C LEU A 7 2.89 -0.85 1.54
N ALA A 8 2.39 -1.80 2.35
CA ALA A 8 1.22 -1.42 3.11
C ALA A 8 1.70 -0.40 4.11
N MET A 9 1.21 0.81 3.95
CA MET A 9 0.65 1.43 5.13
C MET A 9 -0.85 1.31 4.96
N ALA A 10 -1.42 0.38 5.70
CA ALA A 10 -2.80 0.46 6.16
C ALA A 10 -2.67 1.07 7.58
N LEU A 11 -3.48 2.04 8.02
CA LEU A 11 -4.91 2.13 7.81
C LEU A 11 -5.51 3.51 8.09
N SER A 12 -6.72 3.66 7.52
CA SER A 12 -7.71 4.66 7.81
C SER A 12 -8.45 4.44 9.12
N LEU A 13 -8.12 5.25 10.13
CA LEU A 13 -9.10 5.67 11.11
C LEU A 13 -10.04 6.66 10.41
N THR A 14 -11.26 6.23 10.08
CA THR A 14 -12.33 7.23 9.95
C THR A 14 -12.65 7.64 11.38
N ALA A 15 -12.13 8.79 11.80
CA ALA A 15 -12.64 9.46 12.98
C ALA A 15 -14.12 9.79 12.68
N THR A 16 -15.04 8.88 12.99
CA THR A 16 -16.37 9.33 13.35
C THR A 16 -16.12 10.23 14.53
N VAL A 17 -16.34 11.53 14.33
CA VAL A 17 -16.30 12.53 15.39
C VAL A 17 -17.26 12.07 16.49
N ILE A 18 -16.75 11.29 17.44
CA ILE A 18 -17.43 11.10 18.71
C ILE A 18 -17.29 12.47 19.35
N SER A 19 -18.35 13.26 19.22
CA SER A 19 -18.58 14.44 20.02
C SER A 19 -18.53 14.01 21.48
N CYS A 20 -17.34 14.01 22.06
CA CYS A 20 -17.13 13.76 23.47
C CYS A 20 -17.18 15.10 24.18
N LYS A 21 -18.21 15.20 25.04
CA LYS A 21 -18.40 16.22 26.06
C LYS A 21 -17.08 16.69 26.68
N LYS A 22 -16.97 18.01 26.81
CA LYS A 22 -16.03 18.76 27.65
C LYS A 22 -15.64 18.01 28.94
N GLY A 23 -14.34 17.82 29.13
CA GLY A 23 -13.73 17.43 30.39
C GLY A 23 -12.20 17.45 30.26
N ALA A 24 -11.61 18.64 30.32
CA ALA A 24 -10.16 18.80 30.35
C ALA A 24 -9.64 18.52 31.76
N GLU A 25 -8.56 17.73 31.89
CA GLU A 25 -7.47 18.04 32.82
C GLU A 25 -6.17 17.29 32.48
N LYS A 26 -5.07 18.01 32.72
CA LYS A 26 -3.67 17.88 32.28
C LYS A 26 -2.99 16.53 32.55
N LEU A 27 -2.06 16.12 31.67
CA LEU A 27 -0.62 16.05 31.99
C LEU A 27 0.27 15.81 30.74
N ASN A 28 1.42 16.49 30.75
CA ASN A 28 2.41 16.62 29.69
C ASN A 28 3.14 15.32 29.34
N THR A 29 3.30 15.05 28.04
CA THR A 29 4.57 15.00 27.27
C THR A 29 4.24 14.39 25.91
N VAL A 30 3.66 15.18 25.01
CA VAL A 30 3.53 14.80 23.58
C VAL A 30 4.44 15.73 22.82
N LEU A 31 5.42 15.13 22.16
CA LEU A 31 6.31 15.80 21.21
C LEU A 31 5.44 16.57 20.21
N SER A 32 5.65 17.89 20.15
CA SER A 32 5.19 18.87 19.16
C SER A 32 4.41 18.36 17.95
N MET A 33 3.20 17.84 18.15
CA MET A 33 2.14 17.86 17.16
C MET A 33 1.14 18.89 17.63
N GLY A 34 0.63 19.68 16.69
CA GLY A 34 -0.47 20.59 16.97
C GLY A 34 -1.74 19.86 17.40
N SER A 35 -2.82 20.62 17.52
CA SER A 35 -4.12 20.18 18.04
C SER A 35 -4.66 18.88 17.40
N GLU A 36 -5.70 18.27 17.97
CA GLU A 36 -6.44 17.15 17.36
C GLU A 36 -6.80 17.39 15.88
N ALA A 37 -6.97 18.66 15.46
CA ALA A 37 -7.20 19.03 14.06
C ALA A 37 -6.01 18.69 13.15
N ASP A 38 -4.77 18.88 13.62
CA ASP A 38 -3.56 18.54 12.84
C ASP A 38 -3.41 17.02 12.70
N ALA A 39 -3.69 16.28 13.77
CA ALA A 39 -3.69 14.82 13.74
C ALA A 39 -4.73 14.28 12.74
N ASN A 40 -5.95 14.82 12.75
CA ASN A 40 -6.99 14.45 11.79
C ASN A 40 -6.58 14.79 10.34
N ALA A 41 -5.98 15.96 10.10
CA ALA A 41 -5.52 16.35 8.75
C ALA A 41 -4.42 15.43 8.21
N ILE A 42 -3.46 15.02 9.06
CA ILE A 42 -2.42 14.05 8.71
C ILE A 42 -3.05 12.71 8.32
N ILE A 43 -4.02 12.23 9.10
CA ILE A 43 -4.67 10.94 8.86
C ILE A 43 -5.54 10.97 7.61
N ASP A 44 -6.29 12.05 7.39
CA ASP A 44 -7.05 12.26 6.17
C ASP A 44 -6.13 12.29 4.94
N PHE A 45 -5.01 12.99 5.01
CA PHE A 45 -4.01 12.99 3.93
C PHE A 45 -3.50 11.57 3.65
N ASN A 46 -3.07 10.86 4.70
CA ASN A 46 -2.56 9.49 4.60
C ASN A 46 -3.57 8.57 3.90
N ASN A 47 -4.83 8.59 4.35
CA ASN A 47 -5.88 7.73 3.82
C ASN A 47 -6.19 8.02 2.36
N ASN A 48 -6.38 9.29 2.03
CA ASN A 48 -6.65 9.71 0.66
C ASN A 48 -5.47 9.38 -0.26
N PHE A 49 -4.23 9.53 0.23
CA PHE A 49 -3.04 9.19 -0.53
C PHE A 49 -2.92 7.69 -0.78
N ILE A 50 -3.09 6.85 0.25
CA ILE A 50 -3.02 5.38 0.11
C ILE A 50 -4.11 4.86 -0.84
N ASP A 51 -5.34 5.37 -0.72
CA ASP A 51 -6.44 4.95 -1.59
C ASP A 51 -6.20 5.38 -3.04
N SER A 52 -5.70 6.61 -3.25
CA SER A 52 -5.27 7.08 -4.58
C SER A 52 -4.15 6.21 -5.15
N TYR A 53 -3.13 5.93 -4.35
CA TYR A 53 -1.98 5.13 -4.73
C TYR A 53 -2.39 3.73 -5.18
N LYS A 54 -3.25 3.05 -4.42
CA LYS A 54 -3.81 1.74 -4.76
C LYS A 54 -4.65 1.77 -6.03
N SER A 55 -5.54 2.76 -6.14
CA SER A 55 -6.41 2.92 -7.32
C SER A 55 -5.59 3.15 -8.59
N THR A 56 -4.65 4.08 -8.51
CA THR A 56 -3.77 4.44 -9.63
C THR A 56 -2.84 3.29 -10.01
N SER A 57 -2.31 2.53 -9.04
CA SER A 57 -1.47 1.36 -9.33
C SER A 57 -2.23 0.29 -10.12
N LYS A 58 -3.47 -0.04 -9.74
CA LYS A 58 -4.33 -0.97 -10.49
C LYS A 58 -4.63 -0.46 -11.90
N HIS A 59 -4.72 0.85 -12.08
CA HIS A 59 -4.92 1.46 -13.39
C HIS A 59 -3.65 1.37 -14.25
N ILE A 60 -2.47 1.65 -13.67
CA ILE A 60 -1.17 1.49 -14.32
C ILE A 60 -0.96 0.04 -14.79
N ASP A 61 -1.32 -0.97 -14.01
CA ASP A 61 -1.21 -2.37 -14.43
C ASP A 61 -1.99 -2.66 -15.73
N ARG A 62 -3.19 -2.09 -15.85
CA ARG A 62 -4.00 -2.19 -17.07
C ARG A 62 -3.37 -1.44 -18.24
N ILE A 63 -2.79 -0.27 -17.99
CA ILE A 63 -2.07 0.53 -18.98
C ILE A 63 -0.86 -0.24 -19.52
N LEU A 64 -0.03 -0.80 -18.64
CA LEU A 64 1.15 -1.57 -19.03
C LEU A 64 0.76 -2.79 -19.87
N LYS A 65 -0.29 -3.52 -19.45
CA LYS A 65 -0.82 -4.64 -20.24
C LYS A 65 -1.26 -4.19 -21.63
N TYR A 66 -1.98 -3.08 -21.73
CA TYR A 66 -2.37 -2.51 -23.04
C TYR A 66 -1.14 -2.12 -23.88
N ALA A 67 -0.15 -1.47 -23.27
CA ALA A 67 1.04 -1.02 -23.98
C ALA A 67 1.88 -2.19 -24.51
N ASP A 68 1.99 -3.27 -23.74
CA ASP A 68 2.64 -4.52 -24.18
C ASP A 68 1.89 -5.14 -25.37
N GLU A 69 0.55 -5.27 -25.28
CA GLU A 69 -0.27 -5.82 -26.38
C GLU A 69 -0.29 -4.91 -27.62
N ALA A 70 -0.22 -3.59 -27.43
CA ALA A 70 -0.12 -2.63 -28.54
C ALA A 70 1.19 -2.80 -29.30
N VAL A 71 2.32 -2.95 -28.59
CA VAL A 71 3.62 -3.24 -29.20
C VAL A 71 3.58 -4.58 -29.94
N ALA A 72 3.08 -5.64 -29.32
CA ALA A 72 2.96 -6.96 -29.95
C ALA A 72 2.14 -6.88 -31.26
N LYS A 73 0.94 -6.28 -31.19
CA LYS A 73 0.07 -6.08 -32.36
C LYS A 73 0.75 -5.27 -33.46
N SER A 74 1.44 -4.19 -33.10
CA SER A 74 2.13 -3.31 -34.06
C SER A 74 3.23 -4.02 -34.85
N LYS A 75 3.77 -5.11 -34.31
CA LYS A 75 4.79 -5.97 -34.94
C LYS A 75 4.22 -7.14 -35.73
N GLY A 76 2.89 -7.25 -35.83
CA GLY A 76 2.21 -8.35 -36.49
C GLY A 76 2.05 -9.61 -35.64
N GLU A 77 2.25 -9.53 -34.32
CA GLU A 77 1.90 -10.62 -33.42
C GLU A 77 0.38 -10.75 -33.28
N ASN A 78 -0.10 -11.97 -33.03
CA ASN A 78 -1.53 -12.24 -32.93
C ASN A 78 -2.10 -11.74 -31.59
N VAL A 79 -2.73 -10.57 -31.62
CA VAL A 79 -3.48 -10.00 -30.49
C VAL A 79 -4.97 -10.00 -30.83
N LEU A 80 -5.70 -10.99 -30.31
CA LEU A 80 -7.11 -11.22 -30.62
C LEU A 80 -8.03 -10.10 -30.10
N ILE A 81 -7.80 -9.64 -28.87
CA ILE A 81 -8.60 -8.60 -28.22
C ILE A 81 -7.67 -7.70 -27.42
N MET A 82 -7.62 -6.41 -27.77
CA MET A 82 -6.87 -5.42 -27.00
C MET A 82 -7.50 -5.24 -25.60
N PRO A 83 -6.69 -5.01 -24.54
CA PRO A 83 -7.22 -4.81 -23.21
C PRO A 83 -8.03 -3.51 -23.15
N ILE A 84 -9.03 -3.46 -22.28
CA ILE A 84 -9.78 -2.22 -22.08
C ILE A 84 -9.07 -1.41 -21.00
N VAL A 85 -8.66 -0.19 -21.36
CA VAL A 85 -8.18 0.82 -20.42
C VAL A 85 -9.18 1.96 -20.43
N LEU A 86 -9.99 2.07 -19.38
CA LEU A 86 -10.87 3.22 -19.17
C LEU A 86 -10.16 4.26 -18.32
N THR A 87 -10.41 5.54 -18.59
CA THR A 87 -10.03 6.62 -17.68
C THR A 87 -10.70 6.38 -16.32
N SER A 88 -9.89 6.21 -15.27
CA SER A 88 -10.41 6.09 -13.91
C SER A 88 -10.37 7.45 -13.21
N MET A 89 -11.50 7.90 -12.68
CA MET A 89 -11.52 9.08 -11.82
C MET A 89 -11.02 8.69 -10.42
N ASP A 90 -9.89 9.27 -10.02
CA ASP A 90 -9.31 9.05 -8.69
C ASP A 90 -9.92 10.04 -7.69
N TYR A 91 -11.04 9.63 -7.08
CA TYR A 91 -11.77 10.43 -6.09
C TYR A 91 -10.98 10.67 -4.80
N SER A 92 -10.05 9.78 -4.44
CA SER A 92 -9.25 9.96 -3.24
C SER A 92 -8.18 11.01 -3.48
N PHE A 93 -7.56 11.00 -4.67
CA PHE A 93 -6.64 12.06 -5.08
C PHE A 93 -7.29 13.44 -5.08
N SER A 94 -8.54 13.57 -5.56
CA SER A 94 -9.23 14.87 -5.61
C SER A 94 -9.60 15.44 -4.24
N LYS A 95 -9.58 14.62 -3.18
CA LYS A 95 -9.75 15.08 -1.80
C LYS A 95 -8.48 15.66 -1.20
N ILE A 96 -7.31 15.39 -1.78
CA ILE A 96 -6.03 15.95 -1.35
C ILE A 96 -5.91 17.38 -1.90
N LYS A 97 -6.23 18.36 -1.05
CA LYS A 97 -6.18 19.78 -1.42
C LYS A 97 -4.81 20.40 -1.19
N GLU A 98 -4.16 20.02 -0.09
CA GLU A 98 -2.86 20.52 0.32
C GLU A 98 -2.13 19.49 1.18
N ILE A 99 -0.83 19.69 1.36
CA ILE A 99 -0.04 18.92 2.33
C ILE A 99 -0.24 19.54 3.72
N PRO A 100 -0.78 18.78 4.70
CA PRO A 100 -1.00 19.24 6.07
C PRO A 100 0.21 19.93 6.69
N SER A 101 -0.03 21.00 7.46
CA SER A 101 0.99 21.70 8.25
C SER A 101 1.67 20.78 9.27
N GLY A 102 0.94 19.80 9.81
CA GLY A 102 1.46 18.86 10.82
C GLY A 102 2.61 17.96 10.35
N PHE A 103 2.97 17.98 9.06
CA PHE A 103 4.20 17.33 8.57
C PHE A 103 5.48 18.17 8.80
N ASP A 104 5.34 19.40 9.33
CA ASP A 104 6.43 20.29 9.75
C ASP A 104 7.61 20.33 8.76
N LYS A 105 8.78 19.83 9.19
CA LYS A 105 10.04 19.86 8.44
C LYS A 105 10.01 19.04 7.16
N GLU A 106 9.16 18.01 7.09
CA GLU A 106 9.03 17.16 5.91
C GLU A 106 8.02 17.71 4.90
N LYS A 107 7.22 18.73 5.25
CA LYS A 107 6.16 19.26 4.38
C LYS A 107 6.67 19.61 2.98
N SER A 108 7.77 20.36 2.87
CA SER A 108 8.33 20.78 1.57
C SER A 108 8.84 19.58 0.74
N ASN A 109 9.40 18.56 1.40
CA ASN A 109 9.82 17.33 0.73
C ASN A 109 8.61 16.54 0.22
N ILE A 110 7.57 16.41 1.05
CA ILE A 110 6.33 15.73 0.68
C ILE A 110 5.65 16.47 -0.49
N GLU A 111 5.59 17.81 -0.48
CA GLU A 111 5.08 18.62 -1.58
C GLU A 111 5.82 18.36 -2.89
N LYS A 112 7.16 18.31 -2.83
CA LYS A 112 8.00 18.02 -4.00
C LYS A 112 7.69 16.65 -4.58
N GLU A 113 7.68 15.60 -3.75
CA GLU A 113 7.39 14.24 -4.20
C GLU A 113 5.94 14.11 -4.68
N PHE A 114 4.98 14.76 -4.02
CA PHE A 114 3.57 14.78 -4.42
C PHE A 114 3.36 15.44 -5.78
N ASN A 115 4.11 16.50 -6.08
CA ASN A 115 4.10 17.12 -7.41
C ASN A 115 4.67 16.20 -8.49
N ILE A 116 5.73 15.45 -8.19
CA ILE A 116 6.26 14.42 -9.10
C ILE A 116 5.21 13.33 -9.33
N TYR A 117 4.64 12.78 -8.25
CA TYR A 117 3.59 11.77 -8.27
C TYR A 117 2.42 12.20 -9.18
N LYS A 118 1.90 13.41 -8.96
CA LYS A 118 0.82 13.99 -9.75
C LYS A 118 1.20 14.12 -11.23
N ALA A 119 2.34 14.74 -11.53
CA ALA A 119 2.78 14.96 -12.90
C ALA A 119 2.98 13.64 -13.66
N LYS A 120 3.55 12.63 -13.00
CA LYS A 120 3.75 11.30 -13.61
C LYS A 120 2.43 10.58 -13.85
N LYS A 121 1.49 10.63 -12.91
CA LYS A 121 0.13 10.12 -13.13
C LYS A 121 -0.52 10.75 -14.37
N GLU A 122 -0.49 12.08 -14.47
CA GLU A 122 -1.09 12.80 -15.60
C GLU A 122 -0.41 12.49 -16.94
N ASN A 123 0.92 12.34 -16.95
CA ASN A 123 1.67 12.00 -18.16
C ASN A 123 1.38 10.57 -18.63
N ILE A 124 1.30 9.61 -17.71
CA ILE A 124 0.90 8.24 -18.02
C ILE A 124 -0.48 8.21 -18.69
N ASP A 125 -1.45 8.93 -18.12
CA ASP A 125 -2.81 9.05 -18.68
C ASP A 125 -2.78 9.70 -20.09
N LYS A 126 -1.97 10.74 -20.32
CA LYS A 126 -1.81 11.34 -21.66
C LYS A 126 -1.18 10.38 -22.67
N LYS A 127 -0.13 9.64 -22.26
CA LYS A 127 0.63 8.75 -23.13
C LYS A 127 -0.17 7.52 -23.54
N ILE A 128 -1.04 7.01 -22.67
CA ILE A 128 -1.92 5.91 -23.06
C ILE A 128 -2.98 6.36 -24.07
N GLU A 129 -3.50 7.58 -23.97
CA GLU A 129 -4.42 8.12 -24.99
C GLU A 129 -3.71 8.36 -26.33
N GLU A 130 -2.45 8.85 -26.30
CA GLU A 130 -1.61 8.94 -27.51
C GLU A 130 -1.43 7.56 -28.17
N LEU A 131 -1.10 6.53 -27.38
CA LEU A 131 -0.92 5.17 -27.87
C LEU A 131 -2.22 4.60 -28.45
N LYS A 132 -3.36 4.79 -27.77
CA LYS A 132 -4.66 4.36 -28.29
C LYS A 132 -5.00 5.01 -29.61
N SER A 133 -4.76 6.32 -29.76
CA SER A 133 -4.99 7.03 -31.01
C SER A 133 -4.14 6.45 -32.13
N TYR A 134 -2.85 6.25 -31.88
CA TYR A 134 -1.92 5.64 -32.83
C TYR A 134 -2.34 4.22 -33.25
N MET A 135 -2.78 3.40 -32.30
CA MET A 135 -3.28 2.04 -32.59
C MET A 135 -4.60 2.06 -33.37
N THR A 136 -5.47 3.06 -33.14
CA THR A 136 -6.78 3.18 -33.78
C THR A 136 -6.68 3.68 -35.23
N SER A 137 -5.79 4.64 -35.48
CA SER A 137 -5.50 5.14 -36.83
C SER A 137 -4.70 4.14 -37.68
N GLU A 138 -4.21 3.06 -37.07
CA GLU A 138 -3.32 2.09 -37.70
C GLU A 138 -1.99 2.65 -38.22
N ASP A 139 -1.56 3.81 -37.72
CA ASP A 139 -0.28 4.48 -38.03
C ASP A 139 0.94 3.56 -37.84
N TYR A 140 0.79 2.51 -37.01
CA TYR A 140 1.82 1.49 -36.82
C TYR A 140 2.21 0.72 -38.08
N LYS A 141 1.35 0.72 -39.11
CA LYS A 141 1.66 0.11 -40.41
C LYS A 141 2.74 0.91 -41.16
N ASP A 142 2.85 2.20 -40.90
CA ASP A 142 3.78 3.10 -41.60
C ASP A 142 5.19 3.06 -41.00
N ASP A 143 5.30 2.90 -39.68
CA ASP A 143 6.57 2.91 -38.94
C ASP A 143 6.95 1.54 -38.33
N LYS A 144 6.17 0.49 -38.65
CA LYS A 144 6.35 -0.88 -38.15
C LYS A 144 6.37 -0.98 -36.62
N GLY A 145 5.58 -0.14 -35.95
CA GLY A 145 5.44 -0.17 -34.49
C GLY A 145 6.51 0.61 -33.72
N ALA A 146 7.39 1.34 -34.40
CA ALA A 146 8.46 2.09 -33.75
C ALA A 146 7.92 3.11 -32.71
N LYS A 147 6.84 3.82 -33.03
CA LYS A 147 6.20 4.76 -32.09
C LYS A 147 5.52 4.06 -30.92
N ALA A 148 4.89 2.88 -31.12
CA ALA A 148 4.36 2.10 -29.99
C ALA A 148 5.45 1.71 -28.99
N GLU A 149 6.62 1.26 -29.47
CA GLU A 149 7.74 0.94 -28.59
C GLU A 149 8.27 2.16 -27.83
N ALA A 150 8.37 3.31 -28.51
CA ALA A 150 8.81 4.56 -27.89
C ALA A 150 7.85 4.99 -26.78
N ILE A 151 6.55 5.03 -27.06
CA ILE A 151 5.54 5.40 -26.07
C ILE A 151 5.52 4.41 -24.90
N ARG A 152 5.64 3.10 -25.15
CA ARG A 152 5.75 2.09 -24.08
C ARG A 152 6.94 2.37 -23.15
N LYS A 153 8.11 2.69 -23.70
CA LYS A 153 9.30 3.02 -22.90
C LYS A 153 9.11 4.29 -22.08
N GLU A 154 8.46 5.31 -22.64
CA GLU A 154 8.11 6.54 -21.92
C GLU A 154 7.13 6.27 -20.78
N ILE A 155 6.07 5.48 -21.02
CA ILE A 155 5.14 5.02 -19.98
C ILE A 155 5.91 4.27 -18.88
N GLU A 156 6.79 3.34 -19.24
CA GLU A 156 7.57 2.57 -18.27
C GLU A 156 8.48 3.47 -17.41
N ALA A 157 9.11 4.48 -18.01
CA ALA A 157 9.91 5.47 -17.28
C ALA A 157 9.06 6.31 -16.32
N ASP A 158 7.89 6.79 -16.76
CA ASP A 158 6.98 7.56 -15.91
C ASP A 158 6.37 6.72 -14.80
N VAL A 159 6.04 5.45 -15.05
CA VAL A 159 5.59 4.48 -14.05
C VAL A 159 6.65 4.27 -12.97
N ASN A 160 7.92 4.11 -13.36
CA ASN A 160 9.01 3.97 -12.40
C ASN A 160 9.15 5.22 -11.51
N ALA A 161 9.05 6.42 -12.09
CA ALA A 161 9.13 7.67 -11.34
C ALA A 161 7.90 7.89 -10.44
N PHE A 162 6.71 7.51 -10.90
CA PHE A 162 5.46 7.53 -10.12
C PHE A 162 5.60 6.70 -8.86
N TYR A 163 6.08 5.46 -8.99
CA TYR A 163 6.24 4.54 -7.88
C TYR A 163 7.30 5.03 -6.88
N ALA A 164 8.46 5.49 -7.37
CA ALA A 164 9.50 6.05 -6.51
C ALA A 164 9.00 7.25 -5.70
N ALA A 165 8.26 8.17 -6.34
CA ALA A 165 7.66 9.31 -5.65
C ALA A 165 6.64 8.87 -4.59
N GLY A 166 5.80 7.89 -4.90
CA GLY A 166 4.82 7.35 -3.96
C GLY A 166 5.46 6.72 -2.72
N GLU A 167 6.48 5.89 -2.92
CA GLU A 167 7.28 5.30 -1.84
C GLU A 167 7.98 6.35 -0.98
N ASN A 168 8.51 7.41 -1.60
CA ASN A 168 9.14 8.53 -0.90
C ASN A 168 8.14 9.31 -0.04
N ILE A 169 6.91 9.52 -0.53
CA ILE A 169 5.82 10.16 0.24
C ILE A 169 5.47 9.28 1.44
N MET A 170 5.18 8.00 1.20
CA MET A 170 4.85 7.03 2.24
C MET A 170 5.90 7.01 3.35
N THR A 171 7.19 6.92 2.99
CA THR A 171 8.28 6.91 3.95
C THR A 171 8.32 8.18 4.82
N LYS A 172 8.05 9.35 4.23
CA LYS A 172 8.13 10.64 4.92
C LYS A 172 6.92 10.93 5.81
N ILE A 173 5.72 10.51 5.40
CA ILE A 173 4.52 10.75 6.20
C ILE A 173 4.43 9.80 7.40
N LYS A 174 5.03 8.60 7.30
CA LYS A 174 4.89 7.54 8.31
C LYS A 174 5.11 8.01 9.76
N PRO A 175 6.20 8.72 10.11
CA PRO A 175 6.44 9.10 11.50
C PRO A 175 5.35 10.04 12.05
N ALA A 176 4.88 11.00 11.25
CA ALA A 176 3.82 11.92 11.64
C ALA A 176 2.45 11.23 11.67
N THR A 177 2.19 10.30 10.76
CA THR A 177 0.98 9.46 10.78
C THR A 177 0.93 8.59 12.03
N ASP A 178 2.03 7.91 12.38
CA ASP A 178 2.12 7.08 13.59
C ASP A 178 1.82 7.91 14.85
N ALA A 179 2.39 9.12 14.93
CA ALA A 179 2.16 10.01 16.05
C ALA A 179 0.72 10.56 16.07
N ALA A 180 0.16 10.94 14.92
CA ALA A 180 -1.22 11.40 14.80
C ALA A 180 -2.23 10.31 15.22
N GLU A 181 -1.97 9.04 14.90
CA GLU A 181 -2.78 7.92 15.36
C GLU A 181 -2.79 7.80 16.88
N GLU A 182 -1.65 7.98 17.57
CA GLU A 182 -1.61 7.94 19.04
C GLU A 182 -2.52 9.00 19.68
N VAL A 183 -2.58 10.19 19.07
CA VAL A 183 -3.45 11.29 19.50
C VAL A 183 -4.92 10.92 19.28
N ILE A 184 -5.28 10.47 18.08
CA ILE A 184 -6.68 10.11 17.73
C ILE A 184 -7.17 8.92 18.56
N LEU A 185 -6.30 7.93 18.78
CA LEU A 185 -6.66 6.72 19.50
C LEU A 185 -6.67 6.89 21.01
N LYS A 186 -6.25 8.04 21.56
CA LYS A 186 -6.00 8.21 23.00
C LYS A 186 -7.14 7.68 23.88
N ASP A 187 -8.37 8.05 23.53
CA ASP A 187 -9.60 7.69 24.24
C ASP A 187 -10.50 6.72 23.43
N HIS A 188 -9.95 6.12 22.36
CA HIS A 188 -10.72 5.21 21.50
C HIS A 188 -10.91 3.84 22.18
N PRO A 189 -12.15 3.30 22.25
CA PRO A 189 -12.42 2.05 22.96
C PRO A 189 -11.74 0.82 22.35
N MET A 190 -11.34 0.89 21.07
CA MET A 190 -10.57 -0.17 20.42
C MET A 190 -9.06 0.09 20.37
N LYS A 191 -8.53 1.13 21.04
CA LYS A 191 -7.13 1.56 20.95
C LYS A 191 -6.14 0.40 21.05
N GLU A 192 -6.24 -0.41 22.10
CA GLU A 192 -5.32 -1.51 22.37
C GLU A 192 -5.30 -2.52 21.23
N TYR A 193 -6.48 -2.93 20.74
CA TYR A 193 -6.61 -3.87 19.63
C TYR A 193 -6.08 -3.30 18.32
N ILE A 194 -6.30 -2.01 18.05
CA ILE A 194 -5.81 -1.33 16.84
C ILE A 194 -4.28 -1.24 16.86
N ILE A 195 -3.68 -0.80 17.97
CA ILE A 195 -2.23 -0.70 18.12
C ILE A 195 -1.58 -2.08 17.99
N SER A 196 -2.12 -3.08 18.68
CA SER A 196 -1.59 -4.44 18.61
C SER A 196 -1.72 -5.06 17.21
N SER A 197 -2.85 -4.81 16.53
CA SER A 197 -3.04 -5.24 15.13
C SER A 197 -2.06 -4.54 14.18
N LYS A 198 -1.79 -3.25 14.41
CA LYS A 198 -0.79 -2.50 13.66
C LYS A 198 0.62 -3.06 13.86
N ASN A 199 0.96 -3.52 15.05
CA ASN A 199 2.25 -4.18 15.30
C ASN A 199 2.40 -5.49 14.50
N VAL A 200 1.31 -6.27 14.36
CA VAL A 200 1.30 -7.44 13.47
C VAL A 200 1.58 -7.02 12.03
N MET A 201 0.94 -5.95 11.54
CA MET A 201 1.17 -5.44 10.19
C MET A 201 2.59 -4.90 9.98
N ASN A 202 3.13 -4.11 10.89
CA ASN A 202 4.51 -3.62 10.79
C ASN A 202 5.54 -4.76 10.73
N SER A 203 5.30 -5.83 11.51
CA SER A 203 6.14 -7.01 11.47
C SER A 203 5.94 -7.82 10.18
N LEU A 204 4.72 -7.85 9.64
CA LEU A 204 4.43 -8.45 8.34
C LEU A 204 5.15 -7.72 7.20
N ASP A 205 5.10 -6.38 7.17
CA ASP A 205 5.79 -5.56 6.17
C ASP A 205 7.30 -5.80 6.22
N SER A 206 7.86 -5.95 7.42
CA SER A 206 9.27 -6.29 7.62
C SER A 206 9.64 -7.68 7.07
N VAL A 207 8.71 -8.64 7.10
CA VAL A 207 8.89 -9.96 6.47
C VAL A 207 8.91 -9.80 4.95
N ILE A 208 7.97 -9.05 4.37
CA ILE A 208 7.89 -8.88 2.92
C ILE A 208 9.11 -8.14 2.36
N ASP A 209 9.57 -7.08 3.02
CA ASP A 209 10.80 -6.37 2.63
C ASP A 209 12.03 -7.30 2.61
N LEU A 210 12.17 -8.15 3.64
CA LEU A 210 13.25 -9.14 3.67
C LEU A 210 13.11 -10.15 2.51
N LEU A 211 11.91 -10.69 2.31
CA LEU A 211 11.67 -11.69 1.26
C LEU A 211 11.90 -11.11 -0.13
N GLY A 212 11.53 -9.85 -0.38
CA GLY A 212 11.82 -9.17 -1.66
C GLY A 212 13.32 -9.07 -1.94
N LYS A 213 14.13 -8.72 -0.93
CA LYS A 213 15.59 -8.68 -1.02
C LYS A 213 16.18 -10.08 -1.25
N GLN A 214 15.71 -11.08 -0.52
CA GLN A 214 16.22 -12.45 -0.65
C GLN A 214 15.74 -13.18 -1.92
N TYR A 215 14.59 -12.80 -2.48
CA TYR A 215 14.07 -13.34 -3.74
C TYR A 215 14.88 -12.84 -4.93
N SER A 216 15.29 -11.57 -4.91
CA SER A 216 16.18 -10.99 -5.93
C SER A 216 17.67 -11.32 -5.69
N GLY A 217 18.01 -11.75 -4.47
CA GLY A 217 19.37 -12.06 -4.05
C GLY A 217 19.55 -13.51 -3.61
N GLN A 218 20.41 -13.72 -2.60
CA GLN A 218 20.64 -15.03 -2.00
C GLN A 218 19.72 -15.24 -0.80
N PHE A 219 19.16 -16.44 -0.69
CA PHE A 219 18.35 -16.82 0.47
C PHE A 219 19.22 -16.96 1.73
N ASN A 220 18.78 -16.36 2.83
CA ASN A 220 19.41 -16.43 4.14
C ASN A 220 18.39 -16.93 5.17
N GLU A 221 18.49 -18.22 5.50
CA GLU A 221 17.59 -18.91 6.44
C GLU A 221 17.58 -18.25 7.82
N ALA A 222 18.73 -17.83 8.35
CA ALA A 222 18.81 -17.28 9.70
C ALA A 222 18.08 -15.94 9.82
N GLU A 223 18.21 -15.07 8.81
CA GLU A 223 17.46 -13.81 8.77
C GLU A 223 15.96 -14.04 8.57
N ALA A 224 15.59 -14.99 7.72
CA ALA A 224 14.19 -15.33 7.50
C ALA A 224 13.56 -15.93 8.77
N GLN A 225 14.26 -16.83 9.46
CA GLN A 225 13.80 -17.39 10.72
C GLN A 225 13.68 -16.32 11.81
N LYS A 226 14.61 -15.37 11.88
CA LYS A 226 14.51 -14.24 12.81
C LYS A 226 13.24 -13.40 12.57
N LYS A 227 12.93 -13.08 11.31
CA LYS A 227 11.70 -12.34 10.96
C LYS A 227 10.44 -13.16 11.21
N TYR A 228 10.50 -14.47 11.01
CA TYR A 228 9.44 -15.39 11.39
C TYR A 228 9.15 -15.32 12.89
N ASP A 229 10.18 -15.37 13.74
CA ASP A 229 10.03 -15.33 15.20
C ASP A 229 9.49 -13.97 15.69
N GLU A 230 9.96 -12.87 15.10
CA GLU A 230 9.45 -11.52 15.36
C GLU A 230 7.95 -11.40 15.04
N TYR A 231 7.54 -11.91 13.87
CA TYR A 231 6.15 -11.91 13.44
C TYR A 231 5.27 -12.81 14.28
N ALA A 232 5.72 -14.03 14.60
CA ALA A 232 5.02 -14.96 15.47
C ALA A 232 4.75 -14.35 16.85
N LYS A 233 5.74 -13.66 17.43
CA LYS A 233 5.61 -12.97 18.72
C LYS A 233 4.59 -11.84 18.66
N ALA A 234 4.60 -11.02 17.60
CA ALA A 234 3.62 -9.95 17.41
C ALA A 234 2.18 -10.52 17.27
N LEU A 235 2.02 -11.59 16.49
CA LEU A 235 0.74 -12.26 16.31
C LEU A 235 0.23 -12.90 17.60
N GLU A 236 1.10 -13.56 18.36
CA GLU A 236 0.76 -14.16 19.64
C GLU A 236 0.27 -13.09 20.64
N ALA A 237 0.98 -11.96 20.72
CA ALA A 237 0.59 -10.84 21.57
C ALA A 237 -0.81 -10.31 21.17
N ASN A 238 -1.07 -10.16 19.87
CA ASN A 238 -2.37 -9.71 19.38
C ASN A 238 -3.50 -10.72 19.64
N THR A 239 -3.24 -12.01 19.42
CA THR A 239 -4.25 -13.07 19.57
C THR A 239 -4.64 -13.28 21.03
N LYS A 240 -3.74 -12.99 21.98
CA LYS A 240 -4.04 -13.05 23.42
C LYS A 240 -4.99 -11.95 23.89
N LEU A 241 -5.18 -10.88 23.12
CA LEU A 241 -6.14 -9.84 23.46
C LEU A 241 -7.56 -10.38 23.30
N ASN A 242 -8.28 -10.50 24.40
CA ASN A 242 -9.70 -10.83 24.36
C ASN A 242 -10.50 -9.58 23.95
N PHE A 243 -11.12 -9.60 22.77
CA PHE A 243 -11.93 -8.48 22.28
C PHE A 243 -13.21 -8.33 23.12
N ASP A 244 -13.24 -7.33 24.00
CA ASP A 244 -14.33 -7.11 24.97
C ASP A 244 -14.83 -5.66 24.99
N VAL A 245 -14.86 -5.01 23.83
CA VAL A 245 -15.49 -3.69 23.68
C VAL A 245 -17.01 -3.85 23.80
N LYS A 246 -17.59 -3.29 24.86
CA LYS A 246 -19.03 -3.43 25.21
C LYS A 246 -19.97 -2.55 24.39
N ASP A 247 -19.45 -1.53 23.74
CA ASP A 247 -20.25 -0.59 22.98
C ASP A 247 -20.85 -1.29 21.73
N PRO A 248 -22.19 -1.32 21.59
CA PRO A 248 -22.87 -2.01 20.48
C PRO A 248 -22.41 -1.58 19.09
N GLN A 249 -21.90 -0.35 18.94
CA GLN A 249 -21.39 0.14 17.65
C GLN A 249 -20.17 -0.65 17.15
N TYR A 250 -19.46 -1.35 18.04
CA TYR A 250 -18.31 -2.19 17.71
C TYR A 250 -18.60 -3.69 17.82
N SER A 251 -19.86 -4.10 17.96
CA SER A 251 -20.23 -5.52 18.11
C SER A 251 -19.70 -6.43 16.98
N TYR A 252 -19.63 -5.92 15.75
CA TYR A 252 -19.09 -6.64 14.59
C TYR A 252 -17.55 -6.64 14.52
N LYS A 253 -16.87 -5.79 15.32
CA LYS A 253 -15.41 -5.68 15.31
C LYS A 253 -14.71 -6.89 15.87
N LYS A 254 -15.36 -7.62 16.78
CA LYS A 254 -14.84 -8.87 17.33
C LYS A 254 -14.53 -9.89 16.24
N SER A 255 -15.49 -10.17 15.37
CA SER A 255 -15.29 -11.14 14.28
C SER A 255 -14.26 -10.66 13.26
N GLN A 256 -14.15 -9.34 13.04
CA GLN A 256 -13.11 -8.77 12.18
C GLN A 256 -11.71 -8.90 12.79
N PHE A 257 -11.57 -8.67 14.11
CA PHE A 257 -10.32 -8.88 14.83
C PHE A 257 -9.88 -10.35 14.81
N GLU A 258 -10.82 -11.27 15.05
CA GLU A 258 -10.57 -12.72 14.96
C GLU A 258 -10.20 -13.13 13.53
N SER A 259 -10.86 -12.56 12.51
CA SER A 259 -10.54 -12.78 11.10
C SER A 259 -9.13 -12.30 10.75
N LEU A 260 -8.72 -11.13 11.24
CA LEU A 260 -7.35 -10.64 11.10
C LEU A 260 -6.34 -11.64 11.67
N ASN A 261 -6.53 -12.05 12.93
CA ASN A 261 -5.62 -13.01 13.58
C ASN A 261 -5.56 -14.34 12.84
N LYS A 262 -6.70 -14.84 12.32
CA LYS A 262 -6.75 -16.05 11.51
C LYS A 262 -5.95 -15.90 10.21
N ASN A 263 -6.13 -14.81 9.47
CA ASN A 263 -5.38 -14.58 8.23
C ASN A 263 -3.88 -14.42 8.52
N ALA A 264 -3.52 -13.72 9.59
CA ALA A 264 -2.13 -13.57 10.02
C ALA A 264 -1.50 -14.92 10.41
N SER A 265 -2.25 -15.80 11.09
CA SER A 265 -1.80 -17.16 11.38
C SER A 265 -1.58 -17.99 10.11
N ASN A 266 -2.49 -17.89 9.14
CA ASN A 266 -2.33 -18.57 7.85
C ASN A 266 -1.08 -18.08 7.11
N PHE A 267 -0.81 -16.77 7.15
CA PHE A 267 0.42 -16.20 6.60
C PHE A 267 1.66 -16.79 7.29
N LEU A 268 1.66 -16.87 8.63
CA LEU A 268 2.76 -17.45 9.40
C LEU A 268 3.07 -18.89 8.96
N ASP A 269 2.04 -19.71 8.73
CA ASP A 269 2.22 -21.10 8.28
C ASP A 269 2.79 -21.18 6.86
N LEU A 270 2.32 -20.33 5.95
CA LEU A 270 2.88 -20.22 4.60
C LEU A 270 4.33 -19.73 4.62
N TYR A 271 4.65 -18.78 5.50
CA TYR A 271 6.00 -18.28 5.66
C TYR A 271 6.95 -19.37 6.18
N ARG A 272 6.52 -20.16 7.18
CA ARG A 272 7.28 -21.31 7.67
C ARG A 272 7.56 -22.32 6.54
N LYS A 273 6.56 -22.60 5.71
CA LYS A 273 6.70 -23.48 4.55
C LYS A 273 7.71 -22.91 3.55
N LEU A 274 7.62 -21.61 3.22
CA LEU A 274 8.57 -20.96 2.32
C LEU A 274 10.01 -21.08 2.82
N ILE A 275 10.27 -20.82 4.10
CA ILE A 275 11.61 -20.93 4.68
C ILE A 275 12.19 -22.34 4.46
N ARG A 276 11.38 -23.38 4.71
CA ARG A 276 11.79 -24.77 4.49
C ARG A 276 12.05 -25.08 3.02
N ASP A 277 11.13 -24.70 2.15
CA ASP A 277 11.22 -25.00 0.72
C ASP A 277 12.41 -24.24 0.07
N ALA A 278 12.66 -23.00 0.51
CA ALA A 278 13.79 -22.19 0.06
C ALA A 278 15.14 -22.70 0.59
N LYS A 279 15.18 -23.25 1.82
CA LYS A 279 16.36 -23.92 2.37
C LYS A 279 16.77 -25.12 1.52
N GLU A 280 15.82 -25.97 1.16
CA GLU A 280 16.08 -27.16 0.35
C GLU A 280 16.58 -26.81 -1.06
N LYS A 281 16.05 -25.72 -1.64
CA LYS A 281 16.34 -25.31 -3.02
C LYS A 281 17.44 -24.25 -3.15
N GLY A 282 17.92 -23.70 -2.03
CA GLY A 282 18.90 -22.61 -1.97
C GLY A 282 18.41 -21.25 -2.49
N LYS A 283 17.12 -21.13 -2.85
CA LYS A 283 16.49 -19.90 -3.35
C LYS A 283 14.99 -19.93 -3.14
N ILE A 284 14.39 -18.74 -3.00
CA ILE A 284 12.94 -18.57 -2.98
C ILE A 284 12.40 -18.82 -4.39
N GLN A 285 11.29 -19.56 -4.50
CA GLN A 285 10.66 -19.86 -5.78
C GLN A 285 9.50 -18.90 -6.10
N ASP A 286 9.25 -18.69 -7.39
CA ASP A 286 8.17 -17.82 -7.88
C ASP A 286 6.78 -18.23 -7.35
N ASN A 287 6.52 -19.54 -7.23
CA ASN A 287 5.24 -20.03 -6.70
C ASN A 287 5.10 -19.74 -5.20
N ASP A 288 6.20 -19.72 -4.45
CA ASP A 288 6.20 -19.47 -3.02
C ASP A 288 6.01 -17.98 -2.75
N ILE A 289 6.68 -17.11 -3.51
CA ILE A 289 6.48 -15.66 -3.38
C ILE A 289 5.06 -15.24 -3.78
N GLN A 290 4.48 -15.84 -4.82
CA GLN A 290 3.09 -15.58 -5.21
C GLN A 290 2.08 -15.97 -4.12
N GLN A 291 2.32 -17.08 -3.41
CA GLN A 291 1.50 -17.50 -2.27
C GLN A 291 1.63 -16.52 -1.10
N ILE A 292 2.85 -16.07 -0.80
CA ILE A 292 3.10 -15.04 0.23
C ILE A 292 2.40 -13.73 -0.11
N ASP A 293 2.53 -13.23 -1.33
CA ASP A 293 1.88 -12.00 -1.78
C ASP A 293 0.35 -12.10 -1.63
N SER A 294 -0.24 -13.23 -2.04
CA SER A 294 -1.68 -13.46 -1.94
C SER A 294 -2.16 -13.52 -0.48
N SER A 295 -1.37 -14.16 0.39
CA SER A 295 -1.67 -14.23 1.82
C SER A 295 -1.50 -12.87 2.49
N TYR A 296 -0.48 -12.11 2.12
CA TYR A 296 -0.25 -10.75 2.60
C TYR A 296 -1.46 -9.84 2.31
N GLU A 297 -1.97 -9.85 1.07
CA GLU A 297 -3.18 -9.11 0.69
C GLU A 297 -4.41 -9.54 1.51
N SER A 298 -4.49 -10.81 1.89
CA SER A 298 -5.57 -11.33 2.74
C SER A 298 -5.47 -10.79 4.17
N VAL A 299 -4.27 -10.74 4.76
CA VAL A 299 -4.05 -10.12 6.08
C VAL A 299 -4.36 -8.62 6.02
N LEU A 300 -3.84 -7.94 5.00
CA LEU A 300 -4.06 -6.51 4.77
C LEU A 300 -5.55 -6.19 4.62
N GLY A 301 -6.31 -6.98 3.87
CA GLY A 301 -7.75 -6.83 3.71
C GLY A 301 -8.51 -7.02 5.03
N ALA A 302 -8.13 -8.02 5.82
CA ALA A 302 -8.73 -8.27 7.13
C ALA A 302 -8.43 -7.14 8.13
N TYR A 303 -7.18 -6.66 8.16
CA TYR A 303 -6.77 -5.51 8.96
C TYR A 303 -7.58 -4.28 8.56
N ASN A 304 -7.65 -3.98 7.25
CA ASN A 304 -8.42 -2.86 6.71
C ASN A 304 -9.89 -2.89 7.14
N SER A 305 -10.49 -4.08 7.17
CA SER A 305 -11.87 -4.25 7.61
C SER A 305 -12.02 -4.02 9.11
N PHE A 306 -11.01 -4.42 9.90
CA PHE A 306 -11.05 -4.34 11.35
C PHE A 306 -10.98 -2.90 11.87
N VAL A 307 -10.10 -2.03 11.37
CA VAL A 307 -9.93 -0.70 11.98
C VAL A 307 -10.79 0.42 11.34
N LYS A 308 -11.44 0.15 10.20
CA LYS A 308 -12.45 1.04 9.58
C LYS A 308 -13.78 0.97 10.30
#